data_AF-A0A6M3JYD3-F1
#
_entry.id   AF-A0A6M3JYD3-F1
#
_cell.length_a   1.000
_cell.length_b   1.000
_cell.length_c   1.000
_cell.angle_alpha   90.00
_cell.angle_beta   90.00
_cell.angle_gamma   90.00
#
_symmetry.space_group_name_H-M   'P 1'
#
loop_
_entity.id
_entity.type
_entity.pdbx_description
1 polymer ?
#
loop_
_entity_poly.entity_id
_entity_poly.type
_entity_poly.pdbx_seq_one_letter_code
_entity_poly.pdbx_strand_id
1 'polypeptide(L)'
;MNYLAGQNNTIDTGEVYFGEIAKTNLSGRKIATKFLKRDRILNLPIYDGKSLEARIEFSRWIVDCPNCKMAEFAFEDKLFFCSQCHNSDIQGKVRKVKMPKERKKIESLLSKRKLINRHWTNEKIEQLEEENKILEVS
;
A
#
# COMPACT_ATOMS: atom_id res chain seq x y z
N MET A 1 -7.89 16.62 -11.68
CA MET A 1 -8.34 15.67 -10.65
C MET A 1 -7.28 15.59 -9.59
N ASN A 2 -7.49 16.23 -8.43
CA ASN A 2 -6.51 16.27 -7.35
C ASN A 2 -6.69 15.04 -6.45
N TYR A 3 -5.90 14.00 -6.68
CA TYR A 3 -5.87 12.82 -5.81
C TYR A 3 -5.00 13.17 -4.58
N LEU A 4 -5.64 13.60 -3.49
CA LEU A 4 -4.97 13.91 -2.22
C LEU A 4 -4.95 12.66 -1.35
N ALA A 5 -3.95 11.79 -1.56
CA ALA A 5 -3.61 10.77 -0.56
C ALA A 5 -2.86 11.45 0.60
N GLY A 6 -3.37 11.28 1.82
CA GLY A 6 -2.73 11.68 3.09
C GLY A 6 -2.97 13.14 3.49
N GLN A 7 -3.91 13.39 4.41
CA GLN A 7 -3.95 14.65 5.15
C GLN A 7 -3.06 14.56 6.41
N ASN A 8 -2.14 15.51 6.50
CA ASN A 8 -1.36 16.02 7.65
C ASN A 8 -0.50 15.09 8.52
N ASN A 9 -0.60 13.77 8.40
CA ASN A 9 0.29 12.82 9.07
C ASN A 9 0.85 11.83 8.04
N THR A 10 2.17 11.78 7.87
CA THR A 10 2.84 10.83 6.97
C THR A 10 3.70 9.85 7.78
N ILE A 11 3.69 8.58 7.39
CA ILE A 11 4.52 7.53 7.98
C ILE A 11 5.60 7.13 6.97
N ASP A 12 6.82 6.86 7.42
CA ASP A 12 7.89 6.32 6.55
C ASP A 12 7.65 4.83 6.26
N THR A 13 7.36 4.54 5.00
CA THR A 13 6.82 3.26 4.56
C THR A 13 7.84 2.35 3.89
N GLY A 14 9.04 2.84 3.57
CA GLY A 14 10.08 2.07 2.86
C GLY A 14 9.84 1.98 1.35
N GLU A 15 10.32 0.91 0.71
CA GLU A 15 10.18 0.66 -0.74
C GLU A 15 8.77 0.18 -1.14
N VAL A 16 7.81 1.11 -1.11
CA VAL A 16 6.40 0.81 -1.44
C VAL A 16 6.04 1.03 -2.91
N TYR A 17 7.02 1.44 -3.72
CA TYR A 17 6.87 1.76 -5.14
C TYR A 17 7.64 0.77 -6.00
N PHE A 18 7.13 0.51 -7.21
CA PHE A 18 7.85 -0.24 -8.25
C PHE A 18 7.64 0.39 -9.64
N GLY A 19 8.64 0.25 -10.52
CA GLY A 19 8.66 0.85 -11.87
C GLY A 19 9.01 2.35 -11.89
N GLU A 20 8.79 3.01 -13.04
CA GLU A 20 9.16 4.43 -13.31
C GLU A 20 8.55 5.49 -12.37
N ILE A 21 7.75 5.11 -11.37
CA ILE A 21 7.45 5.97 -10.22
C ILE A 21 8.66 6.01 -9.26
N ALA A 22 9.86 6.15 -9.81
CA ALA A 22 11.07 6.32 -9.05
C ALA A 22 11.16 7.79 -8.64
N LYS A 23 10.70 8.07 -7.42
CA LYS A 23 11.20 9.14 -6.54
C LYS A 23 10.97 10.60 -6.93
N THR A 24 10.60 10.93 -8.17
CA THR A 24 10.79 12.31 -8.64
C THR A 24 9.67 13.28 -8.28
N ASN A 25 8.38 12.91 -8.13
CA ASN A 25 7.34 13.94 -7.92
C ASN A 25 5.98 13.51 -7.30
N LEU A 26 5.89 12.45 -6.49
CA LEU A 26 4.60 11.99 -5.94
C LEU A 26 4.48 12.12 -4.42
N SER A 27 3.78 13.19 -4.01
CA SER A 27 2.89 13.43 -2.85
C SER A 27 3.14 12.85 -1.44
N GLY A 28 4.06 11.91 -1.22
CA GLY A 28 4.33 11.33 0.10
C GLY A 28 5.28 12.16 0.97
N ARG A 29 5.93 13.17 0.38
CA ARG A 29 6.86 14.09 1.07
C ARG A 29 6.25 15.48 1.25
N LYS A 30 4.97 15.58 1.65
CA LYS A 30 4.55 16.81 2.33
C LYS A 30 5.11 16.75 3.74
N ILE A 31 5.85 17.80 4.09
CA ILE A 31 6.44 18.03 5.42
C ILE A 31 5.30 17.96 6.44
N ALA A 32 5.02 16.78 6.98
CA ALA A 32 4.12 16.62 8.10
C ALA A 32 4.85 17.17 9.32
N THR A 33 4.24 18.13 10.02
CA THR A 33 4.80 18.68 11.27
C THR A 33 4.80 17.65 12.41
N LYS A 34 4.08 16.53 12.25
CA LYS A 34 4.08 15.37 13.14
C LYS A 34 4.34 14.10 12.34
N PHE A 35 5.60 13.69 12.25
CA PHE A 35 5.96 12.36 11.76
C PHE A 35 5.68 11.33 12.86
N LEU A 36 4.80 10.37 12.57
CA LEU A 36 4.76 9.12 13.32
C LEU A 36 6.01 8.33 12.94
N LYS A 37 7.01 8.34 13.83
CA LYS A 37 8.26 7.61 13.62
C LYS A 37 7.95 6.11 13.44
N ARG A 38 8.51 5.50 12.39
CA ARG A 38 8.38 4.07 12.11
C ARG A 38 8.69 3.20 13.33
N ASP A 39 9.75 3.55 14.06
CA ASP A 39 10.15 2.89 15.30
C ASP A 39 9.04 2.86 16.35
N ARG A 40 8.20 3.90 16.43
CA ARG A 40 7.07 3.90 17.36
C ARG A 40 6.05 2.82 16.98
N ILE A 41 5.77 2.67 15.68
CA ILE A 41 4.80 1.70 15.17
C ILE A 41 5.30 0.27 15.39
N LEU A 42 6.59 0.03 15.15
CA LEU A 42 7.23 -1.26 15.40
C LEU A 42 7.11 -1.72 16.88
N ASN A 43 7.02 -0.78 17.81
CA ASN A 43 6.91 -1.04 19.24
C ASN A 43 5.46 -1.05 19.77
N LEU A 44 4.45 -0.87 18.91
CA LEU A 44 3.05 -0.94 19.34
C LEU A 44 2.60 -2.40 19.52
N PRO A 45 1.67 -2.68 20.46
CA PRO A 45 1.11 -4.02 20.61
C PRO A 45 0.39 -4.46 19.33
N ILE A 46 0.61 -5.73 18.95
CA ILE A 46 -0.01 -6.32 17.78
C ILE A 46 -1.42 -6.81 18.14
N TYR A 47 -2.39 -6.51 17.27
CA TYR A 47 -3.73 -7.06 17.34
C TYR A 47 -3.75 -8.49 16.78
N ASP A 48 -4.26 -9.43 17.57
CA ASP A 48 -4.25 -10.87 17.24
C ASP A 48 -5.44 -11.34 16.38
N GLY A 49 -6.20 -10.39 15.80
CA GLY A 49 -7.30 -10.73 14.90
C GLY A 49 -6.86 -10.88 13.44
N LYS A 50 -7.85 -10.75 12.54
CA LYS A 50 -7.66 -10.92 11.10
C LYS A 50 -6.61 -9.95 10.55
N SER A 51 -5.68 -10.50 9.77
CA SER A 51 -4.70 -9.72 8.99
C SER A 51 -5.37 -8.98 7.85
N LEU A 52 -4.80 -7.85 7.45
CA LEU A 52 -5.23 -7.09 6.29
C LEU A 52 -4.49 -7.57 5.04
N GLU A 53 -5.19 -7.70 3.92
CA GLU A 53 -4.58 -8.03 2.64
C GLU A 53 -4.09 -6.73 1.98
N ALA A 54 -2.86 -6.73 1.46
CA ALA A 54 -2.35 -5.62 0.67
C ALA A 54 -2.83 -5.71 -0.78
N ARG A 55 -3.05 -4.56 -1.42
CA ARG A 55 -3.40 -4.44 -2.84
C ARG A 55 -2.50 -3.42 -3.53
N ILE A 56 -2.47 -3.43 -4.85
CA ILE A 56 -1.76 -2.43 -5.66
C ILE A 56 -2.75 -1.43 -6.25
N GLU A 57 -2.42 -0.15 -6.12
CA GLU A 57 -3.10 0.95 -6.84
C GLU A 57 -2.09 1.94 -7.41
N PHE A 58 -2.07 2.07 -8.74
CA PHE A 58 -1.12 2.92 -9.48
C PHE A 58 0.34 2.61 -9.08
N SER A 59 0.74 1.33 -9.11
CA SER A 59 2.07 0.82 -8.69
C SER A 59 2.46 1.06 -7.22
N ARG A 60 1.47 1.22 -6.33
CA ARG A 60 1.73 1.38 -4.89
C ARG A 60 1.09 0.23 -4.13
N TRP A 61 1.87 -0.44 -3.30
CA TRP A 61 1.30 -1.34 -2.31
C TRP A 61 0.59 -0.53 -1.22
N ILE A 62 -0.70 -0.79 -1.05
CA ILE A 62 -1.55 -0.11 -0.08
C ILE A 62 -2.44 -1.12 0.67
N VAL A 63 -2.96 -0.66 1.80
CA VAL A 63 -3.86 -1.39 2.68
C VAL A 63 -5.02 -0.47 3.04
N ASP A 64 -6.24 -0.99 2.98
CA ASP A 64 -7.43 -0.26 3.39
C ASP A 64 -7.69 -0.40 4.89
N CYS A 65 -7.88 0.73 5.58
CA CYS A 65 -8.27 0.73 6.98
C CYS A 65 -9.68 0.14 7.14
N PRO A 66 -9.89 -0.93 7.94
CA PRO A 66 -11.22 -1.50 8.11
C PRO A 66 -12.20 -0.57 8.85
N ASN A 67 -11.68 0.40 9.60
CA ASN A 67 -12.44 1.34 10.40
C ASN A 67 -12.86 2.58 9.58
N CYS A 68 -11.90 3.43 9.20
CA CYS A 68 -12.19 4.69 8.51
C CYS A 68 -12.16 4.62 6.97
N LYS A 69 -11.90 3.45 6.39
CA LYS A 69 -11.87 3.18 4.93
C LYS A 69 -10.81 3.95 4.12
N MET A 70 -9.93 4.68 4.79
CA MET A 70 -8.77 5.32 4.16
C MET A 70 -7.73 4.26 3.76
N ALA A 71 -7.12 4.45 2.58
CA ALA A 71 -6.00 3.64 2.12
C ALA A 71 -4.67 4.27 2.55
N GLU A 72 -3.75 3.45 3.04
CA GLU A 72 -2.38 3.83 3.40
C GLU A 72 -1.39 2.88 2.74
N PHE A 73 -0.14 3.30 2.61
CA PHE A 73 0.92 2.43 2.11
C PHE A 73 1.11 1.17 2.98
N ALA A 74 1.31 0.03 2.33
CA ALA A 74 1.61 -1.23 2.99
C ALA A 74 3.10 -1.26 3.36
N PHE A 75 3.42 -1.27 4.66
CA PHE A 75 4.83 -1.23 5.08
C PHE A 75 5.51 -2.58 4.84
N GLU A 76 6.81 -2.54 4.51
CA GLU A 76 7.65 -3.74 4.40
C GLU A 76 7.64 -4.62 5.67
N ASP A 77 7.45 -4.00 6.84
CA ASP A 77 7.40 -4.71 8.13
C ASP A 77 6.15 -5.56 8.30
N LYS A 78 5.24 -5.58 7.30
CA LYS A 78 3.97 -6.32 7.34
C LYS A 78 3.09 -5.89 8.51
N LEU A 79 3.17 -4.61 8.87
CA LEU A 79 2.36 -3.98 9.90
C LEU A 79 1.58 -2.81 9.30
N PHE A 80 0.39 -2.57 9.86
CA PHE A 80 -0.48 -1.47 9.47
C PHE A 80 -0.91 -0.65 10.68
N PHE A 81 -0.73 0.67 10.53
CA PHE A 81 -1.24 1.68 11.44
C PHE A 81 -1.86 2.82 10.64
N CYS A 82 -3.14 3.08 10.84
CA CYS A 82 -3.84 4.15 10.12
C CYS A 82 -3.42 5.53 10.65
N SER A 83 -2.93 6.42 9.78
CA SER A 83 -2.52 7.78 10.16
C SER A 83 -3.70 8.70 10.52
N GLN A 84 -4.92 8.32 10.12
CA GLN A 84 -6.13 9.11 10.29
C GLN A 84 -6.87 8.74 11.58
N CYS A 85 -7.27 7.48 11.73
CA CYS A 85 -8.06 7.02 12.88
C CYS A 85 -7.23 6.35 13.98
N HIS A 86 -5.91 6.20 13.77
CA HIS A 86 -4.99 5.57 14.73
C HIS A 86 -5.46 4.19 15.21
N ASN A 87 -6.11 3.41 14.33
CA ASN A 87 -6.67 2.09 14.66
C ASN A 87 -7.55 2.10 15.93
N SER A 88 -8.39 3.13 16.11
CA SER A 88 -9.22 3.31 17.30
C SER A 88 -10.17 2.13 17.59
N ASP A 89 -10.60 1.40 16.55
CA ASP A 89 -11.42 0.20 16.63
C ASP A 89 -10.73 -0.97 17.35
N ILE A 90 -9.41 -0.96 17.42
CA ILE A 90 -8.58 -1.95 18.12
C ILE A 90 -7.67 -1.30 19.16
N GLN A 91 -8.13 -0.19 19.74
CA GLN A 91 -7.46 0.50 20.85
C GLN A 91 -6.01 0.91 20.52
N GLY A 92 -5.75 1.32 19.29
CA GLY A 92 -4.41 1.79 18.87
C GLY A 92 -3.39 0.69 18.62
N LYS A 93 -3.78 -0.58 18.67
CA LYS A 93 -2.92 -1.72 18.30
C LYS A 93 -2.62 -1.71 16.79
N VAL A 94 -1.53 -2.35 16.39
CA VAL A 94 -1.19 -2.50 14.96
C VAL A 94 -1.78 -3.79 14.38
N ARG A 95 -2.16 -3.75 13.10
CA ARG A 95 -2.65 -4.95 12.39
C ARG A 95 -1.50 -5.59 11.61
N LYS A 96 -1.51 -6.91 11.50
CA LYS A 96 -0.64 -7.62 10.55
C LYS A 96 -1.15 -7.39 9.12
N VAL A 97 -0.22 -7.26 8.18
CA VAL A 97 -0.48 -7.15 6.75
C VAL A 97 0.04 -8.39 6.06
N LYS A 98 -0.79 -8.95 5.18
CA LYS A 98 -0.43 -10.07 4.34
C LYS A 98 -0.07 -9.54 2.96
N MET A 99 1.21 -9.68 2.63
CA MET A 99 1.74 -9.48 1.28
C MET A 99 1.68 -10.82 0.53
N PRO A 100 1.39 -10.82 -0.78
CA PRO A 100 1.47 -12.04 -1.57
C PRO A 100 2.91 -12.57 -1.65
N LYS A 101 3.07 -13.90 -1.77
CA LYS A 101 4.39 -14.54 -1.86
C LYS A 101 5.08 -14.15 -3.18
N GLU A 102 4.30 -14.04 -4.25
CA GLU A 102 4.74 -13.75 -5.61
C GLU A 102 4.86 -12.24 -5.89
N ARG A 103 5.03 -11.41 -4.86
CA ARG A 103 5.07 -9.94 -4.95
C ARG A 103 5.89 -9.43 -6.14
N LYS A 104 7.13 -9.86 -6.29
CA LYS A 104 8.02 -9.42 -7.37
C LYS A 104 7.49 -9.79 -8.76
N LYS A 105 6.83 -10.94 -8.88
CA LYS A 105 6.23 -11.38 -10.16
C LYS A 105 5.03 -10.50 -10.51
N ILE A 106 4.17 -10.19 -9.54
CA ILE A 106 3.04 -9.26 -9.71
C ILE A 106 3.55 -7.89 -10.16
N GLU A 107 4.54 -7.35 -9.45
CA GLU A 107 5.16 -6.06 -9.78
C GLU A 107 5.71 -6.04 -11.21
N SER A 108 6.43 -7.09 -11.61
CA SER A 108 6.99 -7.22 -12.97
C SER A 108 5.93 -7.37 -14.06
N LEU A 109 4.78 -7.99 -13.77
CA LEU A 109 3.68 -8.11 -14.74
C LEU A 109 2.96 -6.78 -14.91
N LEU A 110 2.70 -6.07 -13.80
CA LEU A 110 2.04 -4.78 -13.83
C LEU A 110 2.93 -3.66 -14.38
N SER A 111 4.26 -3.75 -14.22
CA SER A 111 5.17 -2.71 -14.73
C SER A 111 5.10 -2.54 -16.25
N LYS A 112 4.64 -3.56 -16.98
CA LYS A 112 4.41 -3.53 -18.43
C LYS A 112 3.20 -2.68 -18.82
N ARG A 113 2.24 -2.47 -17.91
CA ARG A 113 1.02 -1.70 -18.16
C ARG A 113 1.30 -0.19 -18.09
N LYS A 114 0.46 0.63 -18.73
CA LYS A 114 0.37 2.07 -18.44
C LYS A 114 0.06 2.27 -16.96
N LEU A 115 0.62 3.30 -16.35
CA LEU A 115 0.52 3.55 -14.91
C LEU A 115 -0.93 3.49 -14.37
N ILE A 116 -1.87 4.11 -15.08
CA ILE A 116 -3.29 4.15 -14.71
C ILE A 116 -3.97 2.77 -14.70
N ASN A 117 -3.34 1.75 -15.28
CA ASN A 117 -3.87 0.37 -15.34
C ASN A 117 -3.10 -0.58 -14.41
N ARG A 118 -2.22 -0.06 -13.54
CA ARG A 118 -1.41 -0.86 -12.61
C ARG A 118 -2.16 -1.06 -11.29
N HIS A 119 -3.20 -1.88 -11.35
CA HIS A 119 -4.01 -2.30 -10.21
C HIS A 119 -3.93 -3.82 -10.03
N TRP A 120 -4.00 -4.26 -8.77
CA TRP A 120 -4.11 -5.69 -8.40
C TRP A 120 -4.68 -5.79 -7.00
N THR A 121 -5.53 -6.79 -6.73
CA THR A 121 -6.15 -6.95 -5.40
C THR A 121 -5.86 -8.32 -4.79
N ASN A 122 -6.11 -9.39 -5.53
CA ASN A 122 -5.89 -10.77 -5.10
C ASN A 122 -5.98 -11.77 -6.28
N GLU A 123 -5.87 -11.26 -7.50
CA GLU A 123 -5.98 -12.06 -8.72
C GLU A 123 -4.82 -13.04 -8.82
N LYS A 124 -5.09 -14.19 -9.44
CA LYS A 124 -4.03 -15.16 -9.72
C LYS A 124 -3.06 -14.61 -10.77
N ILE A 125 -1.83 -15.11 -10.72
CA ILE A 125 -0.79 -14.71 -11.68
C ILE A 125 -1.20 -15.04 -13.11
N GLU A 126 -1.85 -16.17 -13.34
CA GLU A 126 -2.29 -16.59 -14.67
C GLU A 126 -3.33 -15.62 -15.25
N GLN A 127 -4.18 -15.04 -14.39
CA GLN A 127 -5.16 -14.03 -14.81
C GLN A 127 -4.46 -12.73 -15.22
N LEU A 128 -3.49 -12.26 -14.43
CA LEU A 128 -2.68 -11.08 -14.77
C LEU A 128 -1.92 -11.24 -16.08
N GLU A 129 -1.37 -12.43 -16.33
CA GLU A 129 -0.66 -12.76 -17.56
C GLU A 129 -1.60 -12.74 -18.76
N GLU A 130 -2.82 -13.27 -18.64
CA GLU A 130 -3.80 -13.28 -19.72
C GLU A 130 -4.32 -11.87 -20.04
N GLU A 131 -4.66 -11.08 -19.02
CA GLU A 131 -5.03 -9.67 -19.19
C GLU A 131 -3.97 -8.86 -19.93
N ASN A 132 -2.69 -9.11 -19.62
CA ASN A 132 -1.58 -8.43 -20.28
C ASN A 132 -1.53 -8.75 -21.78
N LYS A 133 -1.79 -10.01 -22.18
CA LYS A 133 -1.83 -10.38 -23.61
C LYS A 133 -2.97 -9.65 -24.34
N ILE A 134 -4.15 -9.55 -23.72
CA ILE A 134 -5.28 -8.84 -24.31
C ILE A 134 -4.93 -7.37 -24.56
N LEU A 135 -4.27 -6.73 -23.57
CA LEU A 135 -3.83 -5.33 -23.65
C LEU A 135 -2.72 -5.08 -24.68
N GLU A 136 -1.93 -6.10 -25.05
CA GLU A 136 -0.91 -6.00 -26.10
C GLU A 136 -1.52 -6.07 -27.51
N VAL A 137 -2.72 -6.62 -27.66
CA VAL A 137 -3.41 -6.80 -28.94
C VAL A 137 -4.44 -5.68 -29.22
N SER A 138 -4.80 -4.90 -28.21
CA SER A 138 -5.75 -3.77 -28.27
C SER A 138 -5.10 -2.42 -28.53
#